data_AF-A0A5D2CJ49-F1
#
_entry.id   AF-A0A5D2CJ49-F1
#
_cell.length_a   1.000
_cell.length_b   1.000
_cell.length_c   1.000
_cell.angle_alpha   90.00
_cell.angle_beta   90.00
_cell.angle_gamma   90.00
#
_symmetry.space_group_name_H-M   'P 1'
#
loop_
_entity.id
_entity.type
_entity.pdbx_description
1 polymer ?
#
loop_
_entity_poly.entity_id
_entity_poly.type
_entity_poly.pdbx_seq_one_letter_code
_entity_poly.pdbx_strand_id
1 'polypeptide(L)'
;MIENLIRACPLLEDFRLIYATGLKVFKVSNLPKLKRIDLHTCSELGEVNLQAPNLETFWYVVVKYRSYKIDLSTCNALKSLTLEDATLKDESFQNHLSCFPALEKLVLSKCNFLKNITISSYKLKTLILRECKQLEEADIISPNLRSFEYKGEKMPFISLNPSSLKEAKLYFKPSGQGEPRLSNEDNHTPWFARLQGFLDMFDYSRGLKLVVRSDKDLLDYILRTWRPLTLSSLSTSRSRLPKLVCKKLITREKDPSCCTYNASGNKCWRHLLDNVETENLVNGKSKSEWIAWLRSSKSKFKINCFRLSCKHVSQGLKGRLMFD
;
A
#
# COMPACT_ATOMS: atom_id res chain seq x y z
N MET A 1 2.07 38.60 -2.50
CA MET A 1 0.99 38.35 -1.52
C MET A 1 1.40 37.30 -0.48
N ILE A 2 1.74 36.07 -0.89
CA ILE A 2 2.16 35.01 0.05
C ILE A 2 3.44 35.38 0.81
N GLU A 3 4.45 35.93 0.14
CA GLU A 3 5.70 36.37 0.80
C GLU A 3 5.44 37.44 1.87
N ASN A 4 4.52 38.38 1.61
CA ASN A 4 4.14 39.40 2.58
C ASN A 4 3.45 38.79 3.80
N LEU A 5 2.60 37.78 3.59
CA LEU A 5 1.93 37.06 4.68
C LEU A 5 2.92 36.26 5.52
N ILE A 6 3.88 35.57 4.89
CA ILE A 6 4.98 34.87 5.57
C ILE A 6 5.80 35.85 6.42
N ARG A 7 6.15 37.02 5.87
CA ARG A 7 6.90 38.06 6.60
C ARG A 7 6.12 38.65 7.77
N ALA A 8 4.80 38.79 7.64
CA ALA A 8 3.95 39.32 8.71
C ALA A 8 3.67 38.30 9.82
N CYS A 9 3.93 37.00 9.59
CA CYS A 9 3.59 35.92 10.52
C CYS A 9 4.81 35.06 10.88
N PRO A 10 5.79 35.57 11.65
CA PRO A 10 7.02 34.83 11.99
C PRO A 10 6.79 33.61 12.91
N LEU A 11 5.64 33.54 13.58
CA LEU A 11 5.26 32.44 14.47
C LEU A 11 4.42 31.35 13.79
N LEU A 12 4.27 31.42 12.47
CA LEU A 12 3.45 30.50 11.70
C LEU A 12 3.94 29.05 11.83
N GLU A 13 3.07 28.17 12.32
CA GLU A 13 3.38 26.74 12.50
C GLU A 13 2.81 25.83 11.41
N ASP A 14 1.70 26.25 10.80
CA ASP A 14 0.94 25.46 9.82
C ASP A 14 0.53 26.37 8.66
N PHE A 15 1.02 26.07 7.47
CA PHE A 15 0.71 26.81 6.25
C PHE A 15 0.07 25.88 5.22
N ARG A 16 -1.17 26.17 4.83
CA ARG A 16 -1.89 25.36 3.85
C ARG A 16 -2.42 26.22 2.73
N LEU A 17 -2.13 25.80 1.52
CA LEU A 17 -2.60 26.42 0.30
C LEU A 17 -3.37 25.38 -0.49
N ILE A 18 -4.67 25.63 -0.69
CA ILE A 18 -5.58 24.69 -1.34
C ILE A 18 -6.26 25.42 -2.49
N TYR A 19 -6.19 24.85 -3.69
CA TYR A 19 -6.77 25.41 -4.92
C TYR A 19 -6.27 26.82 -5.27
N ALA A 20 -5.01 27.15 -4.97
CA ALA A 20 -4.47 28.45 -5.32
C ALA A 20 -4.13 28.56 -6.80
N THR A 21 -4.58 29.65 -7.40
CA THR A 21 -4.29 30.07 -8.78
C THR A 21 -3.34 31.27 -8.78
N GLY A 22 -2.63 31.50 -9.89
CA GLY A 22 -1.69 32.61 -10.05
C GLY A 22 -0.35 32.47 -9.30
N LEU A 23 -0.18 31.44 -8.46
CA LEU A 23 1.07 31.18 -7.76
C LEU A 23 2.02 30.34 -8.63
N LYS A 24 3.03 30.99 -9.21
CA LYS A 24 4.06 30.31 -10.01
C LYS A 24 5.21 29.76 -9.17
N VAL A 25 5.59 30.49 -8.12
CA VAL A 25 6.75 30.20 -7.27
C VAL A 25 6.32 30.28 -5.82
N PHE A 26 6.62 29.24 -5.04
CA PHE A 26 6.41 29.20 -3.60
C PHE A 26 7.75 29.14 -2.88
N LYS A 27 8.03 30.17 -2.09
CA LYS A 27 9.27 30.31 -1.33
C LYS A 27 8.96 30.52 0.13
N VAL A 28 9.63 29.75 0.98
CA VAL A 28 9.56 29.91 2.44
C VAL A 28 10.98 29.95 2.98
N SER A 29 11.27 30.98 3.76
CA SER A 29 12.49 31.11 4.54
C SER A 29 12.18 31.79 5.86
N ASN A 30 13.05 31.60 6.85
CA ASN A 30 13.00 32.30 8.14
C ASN A 30 11.71 32.11 8.96
N LEU A 31 11.09 30.93 8.88
CA LEU A 31 9.97 30.55 9.75
C LEU A 31 10.39 29.43 10.72
N PRO A 32 10.98 29.77 11.89
CA PRO A 32 11.57 28.77 12.78
C PRO A 32 10.54 27.86 13.44
N LYS A 33 9.28 28.29 13.54
CA LYS A 33 8.20 27.49 14.14
C LYS A 33 7.39 26.67 13.13
N LEU A 34 7.68 26.80 11.83
CA LEU A 34 6.90 26.14 10.79
C LEU A 34 7.12 24.63 10.82
N LYS A 35 6.04 23.89 11.07
CA LYS A 35 6.02 22.43 11.18
C LYS A 35 5.28 21.76 10.04
N ARG A 36 4.34 22.46 9.39
CA ARG A 36 3.53 21.89 8.31
C ARG A 36 3.39 22.84 7.13
N ILE A 37 3.59 22.28 5.94
CA ILE A 37 3.24 22.92 4.67
C ILE A 37 2.39 21.94 3.86
N ASP A 38 1.23 22.41 3.43
CA ASP A 38 0.37 21.70 2.49
C ASP A 38 0.15 22.55 1.22
N LEU A 39 0.43 21.98 0.06
CA LEU A 39 0.26 22.59 -1.25
C LEU A 39 -0.64 21.67 -2.10
N HIS A 40 -1.94 21.94 -2.11
CA HIS A 40 -2.94 21.13 -2.77
C HIS A 40 -3.49 21.80 -4.02
N THR A 41 -3.31 21.16 -5.17
CA THR A 41 -3.98 21.55 -6.43
C THR A 41 -3.65 23.00 -6.83
N CYS A 42 -2.39 23.40 -6.65
CA CYS A 42 -1.89 24.70 -7.09
C CYS A 42 -1.54 24.64 -8.59
N SER A 43 -2.47 25.04 -9.45
CA SER A 43 -2.44 24.70 -10.88
C SER A 43 -1.36 25.37 -11.72
N GLU A 44 -0.72 26.41 -11.19
CA GLU A 44 0.32 27.20 -11.85
C GLU A 44 1.69 27.09 -11.17
N LEU A 45 1.77 26.34 -10.07
CA LEU A 45 2.98 26.24 -9.27
C LEU A 45 4.04 25.41 -9.99
N GLY A 46 5.12 26.05 -10.41
CA GLY A 46 6.25 25.43 -11.10
C GLY A 46 7.52 25.32 -10.24
N GLU A 47 7.64 26.10 -9.18
CA GLU A 47 8.82 26.09 -8.30
C GLU A 47 8.42 26.13 -6.84
N VAL A 48 9.02 25.24 -6.04
CA VAL A 48 8.91 25.21 -4.58
C VAL A 48 10.31 25.18 -4.01
N ASN A 49 10.67 26.19 -3.23
CA ASN A 49 11.94 26.24 -2.51
C ASN A 49 11.67 26.50 -1.04
N LEU A 50 11.98 25.51 -0.20
CA LEU A 50 11.77 25.57 1.24
C LEU A 50 13.10 25.60 1.97
N GLN A 51 13.30 26.67 2.75
CA GLN A 51 14.35 26.82 3.74
C GLN A 51 13.71 26.71 5.14
N ALA A 52 13.31 25.48 5.50
CA ALA A 52 12.49 25.19 6.68
C ALA A 52 13.01 23.94 7.41
N PRO A 53 14.10 24.06 8.20
CA PRO A 53 14.74 22.92 8.85
C PRO A 53 13.85 22.22 9.89
N ASN A 54 12.90 22.94 10.48
CA ASN A 54 11.97 22.41 11.49
C ASN A 54 10.68 21.85 10.88
N LEU A 55 10.57 21.79 9.54
CA LEU A 55 9.39 21.28 8.86
C LEU A 55 9.22 19.78 9.13
N GLU A 56 8.11 19.39 9.75
CA GLU A 56 7.83 18.00 10.11
C GLU A 56 6.92 17.31 9.09
N THR A 57 6.02 18.07 8.43
CA THR A 57 5.05 17.54 7.46
C THR A 57 5.04 18.36 6.19
N PHE A 58 5.17 17.69 5.05
CA PHE A 58 5.04 18.28 3.73
C PHE A 58 4.06 17.49 2.87
N TRP A 59 3.05 18.18 2.34
CA TRP A 59 2.09 17.62 1.41
C TRP A 59 2.14 18.41 0.10
N TYR A 60 2.38 17.73 -1.02
CA TYR A 60 2.41 18.31 -2.34
C TYR A 60 1.54 17.51 -3.32
N VAL A 61 0.54 18.16 -3.93
CA VAL A 61 -0.34 17.53 -4.94
C VAL A 61 -0.46 18.43 -6.16
N VAL A 62 0.00 17.92 -7.31
CA VAL A 62 -0.05 18.61 -8.59
C VAL A 62 -0.86 17.80 -9.60
N VAL A 63 -1.69 18.53 -10.37
CA VAL A 63 -2.66 17.93 -11.31
C VAL A 63 -2.17 18.01 -12.76
N LYS A 64 -1.04 18.68 -13.06
CA LYS A 64 -0.57 18.95 -14.44
C LYS A 64 0.84 18.42 -14.73
N TYR A 65 1.08 18.04 -15.98
CA TYR A 65 2.35 17.50 -16.51
C TYR A 65 3.44 18.55 -16.80
N ARG A 66 3.49 19.65 -16.05
CA ARG A 66 4.57 20.64 -16.25
C ARG A 66 5.75 20.27 -15.39
N SER A 67 6.96 20.38 -15.95
CA SER A 67 8.18 20.23 -15.16
C SER A 67 8.15 21.24 -14.02
N TYR A 68 8.49 20.75 -12.83
CA TYR A 68 8.55 21.56 -11.64
C TYR A 68 9.86 21.31 -10.91
N LYS A 69 10.31 22.30 -10.15
CA LYS A 69 11.51 22.20 -9.31
C LYS A 69 11.07 22.26 -7.85
N ILE A 70 11.18 21.15 -7.14
CA ILE A 70 11.06 21.11 -5.68
C ILE A 70 12.47 21.01 -5.09
N ASP A 71 12.81 21.96 -4.24
CA ASP A 71 13.96 21.91 -3.35
C ASP A 71 13.48 21.84 -1.90
N LEU A 72 13.76 20.70 -1.28
CA LEU A 72 13.48 20.38 0.12
C LEU A 72 14.77 20.02 0.88
N SER A 73 15.94 20.32 0.31
CA SER A 73 17.24 19.88 0.80
C SER A 73 17.50 20.22 2.27
N THR A 74 16.90 21.31 2.75
CA THR A 74 17.05 21.78 4.14
C THR A 74 16.05 21.19 5.13
N CYS A 75 15.02 20.47 4.67
CA CYS A 75 13.92 19.96 5.50
C CYS A 75 14.30 18.66 6.24
N ASN A 76 15.40 18.68 6.99
CA ASN A 76 15.97 17.47 7.62
C ASN A 76 15.11 16.88 8.77
N ALA A 77 14.25 17.69 9.40
CA ALA A 77 13.31 17.24 10.43
C ALA A 77 12.03 16.60 9.87
N LEU A 78 11.92 16.43 8.55
CA LEU A 78 10.71 15.95 7.90
C LEU A 78 10.39 14.51 8.32
N LYS A 79 9.23 14.33 8.95
CA LYS A 79 8.71 13.03 9.43
C LYS A 79 7.65 12.46 8.50
N SER A 80 6.91 13.30 7.79
CA SER A 80 5.83 12.88 6.90
C SER A 80 5.90 13.59 5.56
N LEU A 81 6.05 12.82 4.49
CA LEU A 81 6.09 13.31 3.11
C LEU A 81 4.93 12.70 2.31
N THR A 82 4.14 13.55 1.66
CA THR A 82 3.13 13.13 0.67
C THR A 82 3.39 13.84 -0.65
N LEU A 83 3.63 13.06 -1.70
CA LEU A 83 3.82 13.54 -3.07
C LEU A 83 2.76 12.92 -3.98
N GLU A 84 1.99 13.77 -4.64
CA GLU A 84 1.23 13.40 -5.83
C GLU A 84 1.76 14.21 -7.00
N ASP A 85 2.76 13.64 -7.66
CA ASP A 85 3.42 14.29 -8.79
C ASP A 85 3.69 13.33 -9.93
N ALA A 86 3.00 13.55 -11.04
CA ALA A 86 3.17 12.73 -12.23
C ALA A 86 4.62 12.71 -12.72
N THR A 87 5.30 13.86 -12.75
CA THR A 87 6.60 14.12 -13.40
C THR A 87 7.83 13.78 -12.56
N LEU A 88 7.64 13.32 -11.31
CA LEU A 88 8.71 12.84 -10.45
C LEU A 88 9.44 11.65 -11.08
N LYS A 89 10.76 11.78 -11.27
CA LYS A 89 11.67 10.75 -11.80
C LYS A 89 12.48 10.10 -10.69
N ASP A 90 12.99 8.90 -10.96
CA ASP A 90 13.74 8.07 -10.01
C ASP A 90 14.90 8.82 -9.33
N GLU A 91 15.80 9.44 -10.11
CA GLU A 91 16.96 10.18 -9.58
C GLU A 91 16.55 11.33 -8.65
N SER A 92 15.56 12.13 -9.07
CA SER A 92 15.07 13.24 -8.25
C SER A 92 14.43 12.75 -6.95
N PHE A 93 13.68 11.64 -7.02
CA PHE A 93 13.11 11.02 -5.84
C PHE A 93 14.17 10.52 -4.86
N GLN A 94 15.23 9.86 -5.35
CA GLN A 94 16.34 9.40 -4.50
C GLN A 94 17.07 10.57 -3.83
N ASN A 95 17.36 11.62 -4.61
CA ASN A 95 17.98 12.83 -4.09
C ASN A 95 17.14 13.46 -2.98
N HIS A 96 15.82 13.61 -3.19
CA HIS A 96 14.93 14.11 -2.14
C HIS A 96 14.94 13.20 -0.90
N LEU A 97 14.82 11.88 -1.08
CA LEU A 97 14.73 10.94 0.05
C LEU A 97 15.98 11.00 0.95
N SER A 98 17.16 11.18 0.35
CA SER A 98 18.43 11.31 1.08
C SER A 98 18.48 12.51 2.04
N CYS A 99 17.67 13.54 1.80
CA CYS A 99 17.60 14.73 2.64
C CYS A 99 16.72 14.53 3.89
N PHE A 100 16.00 13.41 4.01
CA PHE A 100 15.00 13.19 5.06
C PHE A 100 15.35 12.02 6.00
N PRO A 101 16.43 12.12 6.81
CA PRO A 101 16.86 11.03 7.68
C PRO A 101 15.84 10.68 8.78
N ALA A 102 14.94 11.60 9.12
CA ALA A 102 13.91 11.41 10.14
C ALA A 102 12.58 10.88 9.58
N LEU A 103 12.49 10.56 8.28
CA LEU A 103 11.22 10.25 7.64
C LEU A 103 10.56 8.98 8.21
N GLU A 104 9.37 9.14 8.78
CA GLU A 104 8.58 8.05 9.37
C GLU A 104 7.41 7.62 8.47
N LYS A 105 6.94 8.50 7.60
CA LYS A 105 5.81 8.25 6.70
C LYS A 105 6.10 8.78 5.30
N LEU A 106 5.95 7.91 4.32
CA LEU A 106 6.05 8.24 2.90
C LEU A 106 4.78 7.85 2.17
N VAL A 107 4.21 8.80 1.42
CA VAL A 107 3.07 8.59 0.53
C VAL A 107 3.43 9.06 -0.86
N LEU A 108 3.43 8.16 -1.83
CA LEU A 108 3.57 8.46 -3.25
C LEU A 108 2.26 8.10 -3.96
N SER A 109 1.65 9.06 -4.64
CA SER A 109 0.40 8.88 -5.37
C SER A 109 0.55 9.37 -6.80
N LYS A 110 0.12 8.58 -7.78
CA LYS A 110 0.17 8.95 -9.22
C LYS A 110 1.53 9.44 -9.70
N CYS A 111 2.62 8.98 -9.08
CA CYS A 111 3.98 9.26 -9.50
C CYS A 111 4.32 8.38 -10.71
N ASN A 112 3.81 8.79 -11.86
CA ASN A 112 3.71 7.94 -13.05
C ASN A 112 5.02 7.80 -13.82
N PHE A 113 6.01 8.67 -13.61
CA PHE A 113 7.34 8.55 -14.21
C PHE A 113 8.35 7.82 -13.31
N LEU A 114 7.94 7.40 -12.10
CA LEU A 114 8.76 6.51 -11.29
C LEU A 114 8.73 5.10 -11.88
N LYS A 115 9.91 4.52 -12.07
CA LYS A 115 10.09 3.18 -12.63
C LYS A 115 10.77 2.25 -11.66
N ASN A 116 11.93 2.66 -11.16
CA ASN A 116 12.77 1.86 -10.28
C ASN A 116 13.13 2.66 -9.04
N ILE A 117 12.64 2.21 -7.87
CA ILE A 117 12.90 2.90 -6.61
C ILE A 117 13.50 1.97 -5.57
N THR A 118 14.48 2.49 -4.84
CA THR A 118 14.98 1.88 -3.61
C THR A 118 14.58 2.78 -2.44
N ILE A 119 14.04 2.20 -1.38
CA ILE A 119 13.71 2.90 -0.14
C ILE A 119 14.42 2.17 1.00
N SER A 120 15.50 2.77 1.49
CA SER A 120 16.26 2.26 2.64
C SER A 120 16.11 3.21 3.82
N SER A 121 15.41 2.78 4.87
CA SER A 121 15.22 3.60 6.08
C SER A 121 14.82 2.78 7.30
N TYR A 122 15.56 2.97 8.39
CA TYR A 122 15.23 2.42 9.70
C TYR A 122 14.15 3.21 10.43
N LYS A 123 13.83 4.44 10.01
CA LYS A 123 12.82 5.29 10.68
C LYS A 123 11.44 5.16 10.06
N LEU A 124 11.36 4.72 8.81
CA LEU A 124 10.11 4.59 8.08
C LEU A 124 9.20 3.55 8.75
N LYS A 125 8.00 4.00 9.15
CA LYS A 125 6.96 3.19 9.80
C LYS A 125 5.76 2.95 8.88
N THR A 126 5.52 3.87 7.94
CA THR A 126 4.37 3.82 7.02
C THR A 126 4.80 4.11 5.59
N LEU A 127 4.47 3.21 4.67
CA LEU A 127 4.68 3.37 3.24
C LEU A 127 3.35 3.19 2.50
N ILE A 128 3.00 4.18 1.67
CA ILE A 128 1.79 4.14 0.84
C ILE A 128 2.19 4.47 -0.60
N LEU A 129 1.93 3.53 -1.51
CA LEU A 129 2.20 3.66 -2.94
C LEU A 129 0.89 3.47 -3.71
N ARG A 130 0.43 4.50 -4.43
CA ARG A 130 -0.87 4.48 -5.10
C ARG A 130 -0.76 4.93 -6.55
N GLU A 131 -1.22 4.10 -7.47
CA GLU A 131 -1.40 4.45 -8.88
C GLU A 131 -0.13 4.99 -9.55
N CYS A 132 1.07 4.56 -9.11
CA CYS A 132 2.34 4.82 -9.80
C CYS A 132 2.45 3.87 -11.00
N LYS A 133 1.93 4.30 -12.16
CA LYS A 133 1.63 3.40 -13.29
C LYS A 133 2.84 2.75 -13.96
N GLN A 134 3.99 3.43 -14.00
CA GLN A 134 5.21 2.90 -14.62
C GLN A 134 6.15 2.26 -13.59
N LEU A 135 5.73 2.12 -12.34
CA LEU A 135 6.57 1.52 -11.30
C LEU A 135 6.72 0.02 -11.59
N GLU A 136 7.91 -0.36 -12.05
CA GLU A 136 8.27 -1.72 -12.46
C GLU A 136 8.94 -2.46 -11.30
N GLU A 137 9.86 -1.78 -10.61
CA GLU A 137 10.68 -2.38 -9.57
C GLU A 137 10.77 -1.48 -8.33
N ALA A 138 10.57 -2.09 -7.17
CA ALA A 138 10.71 -1.43 -5.88
C ALA A 138 11.47 -2.33 -4.89
N ASP A 139 12.58 -1.82 -4.37
CA ASP A 139 13.37 -2.44 -3.30
C ASP A 139 13.15 -1.67 -1.99
N ILE A 140 12.53 -2.31 -1.00
CA ILE A 140 12.14 -1.70 0.25
C ILE A 140 12.90 -2.36 1.42
N ILE A 141 13.95 -1.67 1.86
CA ILE A 141 14.82 -2.06 2.98
C ILE A 141 14.43 -1.21 4.19
N SER A 142 13.34 -1.59 4.86
CA SER A 142 12.84 -0.87 6.03
C SER A 142 12.39 -1.82 7.15
N PRO A 143 13.28 -2.18 8.08
CA PRO A 143 12.98 -3.18 9.11
C PRO A 143 11.95 -2.72 10.12
N ASN A 144 11.68 -1.42 10.23
CA ASN A 144 10.68 -0.86 11.16
C ASN A 144 9.35 -0.50 10.48
N LEU A 145 9.13 -0.93 9.23
CA LEU A 145 7.90 -0.69 8.50
C LEU A 145 6.74 -1.46 9.14
N ARG A 146 5.73 -0.73 9.65
CA ARG A 146 4.58 -1.30 10.36
C ARG A 146 3.31 -1.30 9.53
N SER A 147 3.16 -0.32 8.65
CA SER A 147 1.96 -0.16 7.82
C SER A 147 2.36 -0.02 6.36
N PHE A 148 1.76 -0.85 5.52
CA PHE A 148 2.01 -0.86 4.09
C PHE A 148 0.71 -0.80 3.30
N GLU A 149 0.66 0.09 2.30
CA GLU A 149 -0.44 0.16 1.36
C GLU A 149 0.08 0.26 -0.07
N TYR A 150 -0.40 -0.63 -0.93
CA TYR A 150 -0.11 -0.62 -2.36
C TYR A 150 -1.40 -0.64 -3.17
N LYS A 151 -1.52 0.26 -4.14
CA LYS A 151 -2.55 0.25 -5.17
C LYS A 151 -1.92 0.36 -6.56
N GLY A 152 -2.13 -0.63 -7.40
CA GLY A 152 -1.61 -0.64 -8.76
C GLY A 152 -2.11 -1.82 -9.58
N GLU A 153 -1.48 -2.07 -10.73
CA GLU A 153 -1.89 -3.15 -11.64
C GLU A 153 -1.11 -4.44 -11.37
N LYS A 154 0.20 -4.32 -11.13
CA LYS A 154 1.15 -5.43 -10.93
C LYS A 154 1.94 -5.21 -9.65
N MET A 155 2.48 -6.26 -9.04
CA MET A 155 3.32 -6.13 -7.84
C MET A 155 4.80 -5.82 -8.19
N PRO A 156 5.33 -4.61 -7.88
CA PRO A 156 6.67 -4.22 -8.28
C PRO A 156 7.76 -4.64 -7.29
N PHE A 157 7.41 -5.15 -6.12
CA PHE A 157 8.36 -5.34 -5.02
C PHE A 157 9.27 -6.55 -5.24
N ILE A 158 10.56 -6.32 -5.43
CA ILE A 158 11.57 -7.39 -5.52
C ILE A 158 11.94 -7.84 -4.11
N SER A 159 12.08 -6.88 -3.22
CA SER A 159 12.49 -7.06 -1.83
C SER A 159 11.63 -6.16 -0.96
N LEU A 160 10.90 -6.80 -0.04
CA LEU A 160 10.11 -6.14 0.98
C LEU A 160 9.95 -7.17 2.11
N ASN A 161 10.71 -7.00 3.18
CA ASN A 161 10.62 -7.91 4.32
C ASN A 161 9.36 -7.56 5.15
N PRO A 162 8.38 -8.47 5.26
CA PRO A 162 7.13 -8.18 5.95
C PRO A 162 7.17 -8.43 7.47
N SER A 163 8.28 -8.92 8.03
CA SER A 163 8.36 -9.41 9.42
C SER A 163 7.93 -8.41 10.51
N SER A 164 8.04 -7.10 10.23
CA SER A 164 7.63 -6.01 11.12
C SER A 164 6.26 -5.39 10.79
N LEU A 165 5.64 -5.81 9.68
CA LEU A 165 4.33 -5.30 9.25
C LEU A 165 3.23 -5.75 10.22
N LYS A 166 2.38 -4.79 10.60
CA LYS A 166 1.16 -4.99 11.38
C LYS A 166 -0.10 -4.91 10.51
N GLU A 167 -0.05 -4.11 9.44
CA GLU A 167 -1.14 -3.99 8.48
C GLU A 167 -0.58 -3.88 7.05
N ALA A 168 -1.19 -4.62 6.12
CA ALA A 168 -0.89 -4.56 4.69
C ALA A 168 -2.19 -4.42 3.88
N LYS A 169 -2.26 -3.45 2.99
CA LYS A 169 -3.43 -3.22 2.11
C LYS A 169 -2.98 -3.28 0.66
N LEU A 170 -3.52 -4.24 -0.10
CA LEU A 170 -3.18 -4.44 -1.49
C LEU A 170 -4.43 -4.25 -2.37
N TYR A 171 -4.32 -3.36 -3.35
CA TYR A 171 -5.39 -3.02 -4.26
C TYR A 171 -4.91 -3.24 -5.69
N PHE A 172 -5.32 -4.35 -6.29
CA PHE A 172 -5.01 -4.66 -7.68
C PHE A 172 -6.22 -4.34 -8.56
N LYS A 173 -6.03 -3.47 -9.56
CA LYS A 173 -7.09 -3.16 -10.54
C LYS A 173 -6.56 -3.47 -11.94
N PRO A 174 -7.22 -4.35 -12.72
CA PRO A 174 -6.86 -4.54 -14.13
C PRO A 174 -7.03 -3.24 -14.91
N SER A 175 -6.09 -2.94 -15.81
CA SER A 175 -6.29 -1.90 -16.84
C SER A 175 -7.40 -2.34 -17.78
N GLY A 176 -8.39 -1.47 -17.99
CA GLY A 176 -9.61 -1.77 -18.76
C GLY A 176 -9.41 -1.77 -20.27
N GLN A 177 -8.55 -2.64 -20.80
CA GLN A 177 -8.53 -2.99 -22.23
C GLN A 177 -8.69 -4.50 -22.36
N GLY A 178 -9.92 -4.93 -22.64
CA GLY A 178 -10.27 -6.35 -22.86
C GLY A 178 -10.73 -7.09 -21.60
N GLU A 179 -11.66 -8.03 -21.77
CA GLU A 179 -11.99 -9.00 -20.74
C GLU A 179 -10.70 -9.71 -20.29
N PRO A 180 -10.40 -9.80 -18.99
CA PRO A 180 -9.26 -10.56 -18.51
C PRO A 180 -9.60 -12.04 -18.69
N ARG A 181 -9.29 -12.61 -19.85
CA ARG A 181 -8.87 -13.99 -19.86
C ARG A 181 -7.47 -13.94 -19.27
N LEU A 182 -7.34 -14.23 -17.97
CA LEU A 182 -6.06 -14.76 -17.50
C LEU A 182 -5.81 -15.99 -18.38
N SER A 183 -4.98 -15.83 -19.40
CA SER A 183 -4.49 -17.00 -20.11
C SER A 183 -3.67 -17.78 -19.09
N ASN A 184 -3.62 -19.10 -19.22
CA ASN A 184 -2.81 -19.94 -18.34
C ASN A 184 -1.31 -19.54 -18.33
N GLU A 185 -0.89 -18.61 -19.19
CA GLU A 185 0.45 -18.02 -19.29
C GLU A 185 0.72 -16.92 -18.24
N ASP A 186 -0.31 -16.30 -17.64
CA ASP A 186 -0.12 -15.23 -16.64
C ASP A 186 0.39 -15.74 -15.29
N ASN A 187 0.19 -17.03 -15.00
CA ASN A 187 0.70 -17.69 -13.79
C ASN A 187 2.23 -17.71 -13.69
N HIS A 188 2.94 -17.31 -14.76
CA HIS A 188 4.40 -17.19 -14.81
C HIS A 188 4.90 -15.74 -14.83
N THR A 189 4.04 -14.73 -14.73
CA THR A 189 4.53 -13.35 -14.80
C THR A 189 5.27 -12.95 -13.51
N PRO A 190 6.45 -12.28 -13.59
CA PRO A 190 7.34 -12.04 -12.45
C PRO A 190 6.67 -11.38 -11.24
N TRP A 191 5.64 -10.56 -11.47
CA TRP A 191 4.92 -9.89 -10.40
C TRP A 191 4.11 -10.85 -9.52
N PHE A 192 3.64 -11.99 -10.04
CA PHE A 192 2.98 -13.01 -9.21
C PHE A 192 3.97 -13.71 -8.30
N ALA A 193 5.15 -14.09 -8.81
CA ALA A 193 6.19 -14.68 -7.98
C ALA A 193 6.62 -13.72 -6.86
N ARG A 194 6.70 -12.41 -7.15
CA ARG A 194 6.92 -11.35 -6.16
C ARG A 194 5.81 -11.29 -5.11
N LEU A 195 4.54 -11.35 -5.53
CA LEU A 195 3.40 -11.41 -4.62
C LEU A 195 3.43 -12.65 -3.74
N GLN A 196 3.69 -13.82 -4.32
CA GLN A 196 3.79 -15.08 -3.58
C GLN A 196 4.94 -15.04 -2.58
N GLY A 197 6.14 -14.63 -2.99
CA GLY A 197 7.29 -14.49 -2.09
C GLY A 197 7.02 -13.53 -0.94
N PHE A 198 6.38 -12.39 -1.22
CA PHE A 198 5.93 -11.47 -0.17
C PHE A 198 4.96 -12.13 0.80
N LEU A 199 3.98 -12.88 0.29
CA LEU A 199 3.00 -13.61 1.09
C LEU A 199 3.65 -14.73 1.92
N ASP A 200 4.62 -15.46 1.38
CA ASP A 200 5.29 -16.59 2.06
C ASP A 200 6.18 -16.13 3.23
N MET A 201 6.73 -14.92 3.17
CA MET A 201 7.58 -14.36 4.23
C MET A 201 6.82 -13.86 5.46
N PHE A 202 5.48 -13.88 5.48
CA PHE A 202 4.70 -13.35 6.60
C PHE A 202 4.65 -14.28 7.81
N ASP A 203 4.83 -13.68 9.00
CA ASP A 203 4.52 -14.32 10.28
C ASP A 203 3.04 -14.14 10.62
N TYR A 204 2.24 -15.15 10.27
CA TYR A 204 0.78 -15.20 10.47
C TYR A 204 0.35 -15.19 11.94
N SER A 205 1.26 -15.44 12.87
CA SER A 205 0.98 -15.40 14.31
C SER A 205 0.79 -13.97 14.84
N ARG A 206 1.23 -12.96 14.10
CA ARG A 206 1.28 -11.54 14.55
C ARG A 206 0.02 -10.73 14.24
N GLY A 207 -1.06 -11.35 13.75
CA GLY A 207 -2.34 -10.68 13.55
C GLY A 207 -2.36 -9.67 12.39
N LEU A 208 -1.56 -9.91 11.35
CA LEU A 208 -1.55 -9.07 10.16
C LEU A 208 -2.92 -9.00 9.51
N LYS A 209 -3.44 -7.78 9.34
CA LYS A 209 -4.64 -7.53 8.57
C LYS A 209 -4.30 -7.29 7.10
N LEU A 210 -4.56 -8.30 6.26
CA LEU A 210 -4.47 -8.17 4.80
C LEU A 210 -5.85 -7.83 4.21
N VAL A 211 -5.90 -6.73 3.47
CA VAL A 211 -7.06 -6.36 2.64
C VAL A 211 -6.66 -6.44 1.19
N VAL A 212 -7.22 -7.42 0.45
CA VAL A 212 -7.01 -7.56 -0.99
C VAL A 212 -8.28 -7.14 -1.72
N ARG A 213 -8.14 -6.23 -2.69
CA ARG A 213 -9.21 -5.91 -3.65
C ARG A 213 -8.69 -6.21 -5.05
N SER A 214 -9.28 -7.21 -5.69
CA SER A 214 -8.86 -7.72 -7.00
C SER A 214 -10.00 -8.42 -7.73
N ASP A 215 -9.78 -8.83 -8.98
CA ASP A 215 -10.70 -9.67 -9.73
C ASP A 215 -10.83 -11.07 -9.06
N LYS A 216 -11.95 -11.74 -9.34
CA LYS A 216 -12.33 -13.07 -8.85
C LYS A 216 -11.23 -14.10 -9.06
N ASP A 217 -10.54 -14.06 -10.19
CA ASP A 217 -9.57 -15.09 -10.53
C ASP A 217 -8.26 -14.93 -9.74
N LEU A 218 -7.82 -13.69 -9.49
CA LEU A 218 -6.70 -13.41 -8.59
C LEU A 218 -7.04 -13.82 -7.15
N LEU A 219 -8.28 -13.61 -6.70
CA LEU A 219 -8.74 -14.09 -5.40
C LEU A 219 -8.78 -15.62 -5.31
N ASP A 220 -9.31 -16.30 -6.33
CA ASP A 220 -9.36 -17.77 -6.37
C ASP A 220 -7.95 -18.38 -6.35
N TYR A 221 -6.97 -17.73 -6.99
CA TYR A 221 -5.57 -18.15 -6.96
C TYR A 221 -4.87 -17.82 -5.64
N ILE A 222 -5.00 -16.59 -5.10
CA ILE A 222 -4.45 -16.22 -3.79
C ILE A 222 -4.94 -17.21 -2.74
N LEU A 223 -6.24 -17.55 -2.75
CA LEU A 223 -6.76 -18.56 -1.84
C LEU A 223 -6.14 -19.95 -2.11
N ARG A 224 -5.82 -20.31 -3.37
CA ARG A 224 -5.18 -21.58 -3.73
C ARG A 224 -3.78 -21.77 -3.15
N THR A 225 -2.97 -20.74 -3.19
CA THR A 225 -1.56 -20.78 -2.78
C THR A 225 -1.36 -20.37 -1.33
N TRP A 226 -2.23 -19.51 -0.79
CA TRP A 226 -2.06 -18.89 0.51
C TRP A 226 -2.84 -19.61 1.63
N ARG A 227 -2.27 -19.66 2.84
CA ARG A 227 -2.90 -20.21 4.07
C ARG A 227 -3.15 -19.14 5.14
N PRO A 228 -3.98 -18.13 4.90
CA PRO A 228 -4.21 -17.06 5.87
C PRO A 228 -4.97 -17.52 7.12
N LEU A 229 -4.60 -16.95 8.28
CA LEU A 229 -5.39 -17.02 9.52
C LEU A 229 -6.59 -16.05 9.54
N THR A 230 -6.50 -14.93 8.82
CA THR A 230 -7.59 -13.95 8.71
C THR A 230 -7.64 -13.35 7.30
N LEU A 231 -8.83 -13.24 6.72
CA LEU A 231 -9.07 -12.65 5.41
C LEU A 231 -10.21 -11.62 5.51
N SER A 232 -9.88 -10.36 5.26
CA SER A 232 -10.87 -9.28 5.24
C SER A 232 -11.13 -8.83 3.80
N SER A 233 -12.35 -9.06 3.31
CA SER A 233 -12.76 -8.62 1.98
C SER A 233 -13.66 -7.38 2.07
N LEU A 234 -13.28 -6.32 1.34
CA LEU A 234 -14.03 -5.07 1.27
C LEU A 234 -14.48 -4.84 -0.16
N SER A 235 -15.78 -4.72 -0.44
CA SER A 235 -16.25 -4.35 -1.78
C SER A 235 -17.37 -3.32 -1.79
N THR A 236 -17.54 -2.68 -2.95
CA THR A 236 -18.64 -1.76 -3.23
C THR A 236 -19.96 -2.54 -3.35
N SER A 237 -21.10 -1.91 -3.08
CA SER A 237 -22.43 -2.54 -3.18
C SER A 237 -22.76 -3.14 -4.55
N ARG A 238 -22.02 -2.76 -5.61
CA ARG A 238 -22.14 -3.31 -6.96
C ARG A 238 -21.27 -4.56 -7.20
N SER A 239 -20.26 -4.81 -6.37
CA SER A 239 -19.36 -5.94 -6.56
C SER A 239 -19.98 -7.22 -5.98
N ARG A 240 -20.00 -8.28 -6.80
CA ARG A 240 -20.45 -9.62 -6.42
C ARG A 240 -19.40 -10.37 -5.59
N LEU A 241 -18.18 -9.83 -5.46
CA LEU A 241 -17.04 -10.50 -4.84
C LEU A 241 -17.29 -10.91 -3.37
N PRO A 242 -17.83 -10.06 -2.46
CA PRO A 242 -18.07 -10.47 -1.08
C PRO A 242 -19.09 -11.60 -0.99
N LYS A 243 -20.11 -11.61 -1.86
CA LYS A 243 -21.09 -12.69 -1.95
C LYS A 243 -20.48 -13.96 -2.51
N LEU A 244 -19.59 -13.86 -3.50
CA LEU A 244 -18.89 -15.00 -4.10
C LEU A 244 -17.84 -15.60 -3.16
N VAL A 245 -17.07 -14.77 -2.45
CA VAL A 245 -16.12 -15.20 -1.43
C VAL A 245 -16.88 -15.82 -0.24
N CYS A 246 -17.95 -15.18 0.26
CA CYS A 246 -18.88 -15.79 1.23
C CYS A 246 -19.37 -17.15 0.74
N LYS A 247 -19.93 -17.22 -0.47
CA LYS A 247 -20.46 -18.47 -1.04
C LYS A 247 -19.36 -19.53 -1.11
N LYS A 248 -18.19 -19.22 -1.65
CA LYS A 248 -17.08 -20.18 -1.77
C LYS A 248 -16.52 -20.64 -0.43
N LEU A 249 -16.55 -19.81 0.61
CA LEU A 249 -16.07 -20.15 1.95
C LEU A 249 -17.12 -20.91 2.77
N ILE A 250 -18.40 -20.55 2.64
CA ILE A 250 -19.53 -21.09 3.42
C ILE A 250 -20.14 -22.33 2.75
N THR A 251 -20.32 -22.34 1.43
CA THR A 251 -20.89 -23.48 0.67
C THR A 251 -19.80 -24.44 0.19
N ARG A 252 -18.70 -24.57 0.94
CA ARG A 252 -17.61 -25.49 0.57
C ARG A 252 -18.05 -26.94 0.81
N GLU A 253 -17.68 -27.83 -0.10
CA GLU A 253 -17.77 -29.26 0.13
C GLU A 253 -16.73 -29.66 1.18
N LYS A 254 -17.08 -30.60 2.08
CA LYS A 254 -16.14 -31.10 3.11
C LYS A 254 -14.92 -31.80 2.50
N ASP A 255 -15.05 -32.33 1.28
CA ASP A 255 -13.98 -32.96 0.50
C ASP A 255 -14.10 -32.58 -0.99
N PRO A 256 -13.58 -31.42 -1.41
CA PRO A 256 -13.79 -30.90 -2.75
C PRO A 256 -12.93 -31.63 -3.78
N SER A 257 -13.51 -32.11 -4.88
CA SER A 257 -12.81 -32.87 -5.94
C SER A 257 -11.75 -32.09 -6.75
N CYS A 258 -11.42 -30.85 -6.36
CA CYS A 258 -10.61 -29.92 -7.15
C CYS A 258 -9.09 -30.25 -7.20
N CYS A 259 -8.65 -31.37 -6.63
CA CYS A 259 -7.25 -31.84 -6.65
C CYS A 259 -7.08 -33.26 -7.21
N THR A 260 -8.02 -33.77 -8.02
CA THR A 260 -7.98 -35.14 -8.59
C THR A 260 -6.75 -35.45 -9.45
N TYR A 261 -6.08 -34.44 -10.02
CA TYR A 261 -4.93 -34.61 -10.93
C TYR A 261 -3.56 -34.34 -10.30
N ASN A 262 -3.49 -33.89 -9.04
CA ASN A 262 -2.21 -33.67 -8.37
C ASN A 262 -1.80 -34.92 -7.59
N ALA A 263 -0.50 -35.27 -7.64
CA ALA A 263 0.09 -36.33 -6.83
C ALA A 263 -0.41 -36.22 -5.37
N SER A 264 -0.66 -37.38 -4.76
CA SER A 264 -1.43 -37.65 -3.52
C SER A 264 -0.97 -36.94 -2.22
N GLY A 265 -0.23 -35.84 -2.31
CA GLY A 265 0.16 -34.97 -1.20
C GLY A 265 -0.14 -33.47 -1.40
N ASN A 266 -0.44 -32.98 -2.61
CA ASN A 266 -0.65 -31.55 -2.88
C ASN A 266 -2.12 -31.14 -2.81
N LYS A 267 -2.71 -31.23 -1.61
CA LYS A 267 -4.07 -30.77 -1.34
C LYS A 267 -4.12 -29.24 -1.29
N CYS A 268 -5.00 -28.61 -2.09
CA CYS A 268 -5.18 -27.15 -2.06
C CYS A 268 -5.85 -26.66 -0.77
N TRP A 269 -5.84 -25.35 -0.51
CA TRP A 269 -6.46 -24.71 0.68
C TRP A 269 -7.86 -25.22 1.02
N ARG A 270 -8.69 -25.56 0.02
CA ARG A 270 -10.06 -26.02 0.26
C ARG A 270 -10.13 -27.31 1.08
N HIS A 271 -9.09 -28.14 0.99
CA HIS A 271 -8.94 -29.37 1.77
C HIS A 271 -8.30 -29.14 3.15
N LEU A 272 -7.62 -28.00 3.33
CA LEU A 272 -6.90 -27.65 4.55
C LEU A 272 -7.70 -26.69 5.43
N LEU A 273 -8.69 -25.99 4.87
CA LEU A 273 -9.54 -25.06 5.59
C LEU A 273 -10.50 -25.81 6.53
N ASP A 274 -10.34 -25.57 7.82
CA ASP A 274 -11.04 -26.27 8.90
C ASP A 274 -12.29 -25.50 9.36
N ASN A 275 -12.17 -24.19 9.61
CA ASN A 275 -13.29 -23.33 9.98
C ASN A 275 -13.23 -21.96 9.29
N VAL A 276 -14.40 -21.36 9.08
CA VAL A 276 -14.56 -19.97 8.63
C VAL A 276 -15.53 -19.30 9.59
N GLU A 277 -15.04 -18.37 10.39
CA GLU A 277 -15.89 -17.53 11.24
C GLU A 277 -16.10 -16.18 10.57
N THR A 278 -17.36 -15.76 10.42
CA THR A 278 -17.69 -14.42 9.93
C THR A 278 -17.60 -13.42 11.07
N GLU A 279 -16.68 -12.46 10.99
CA GLU A 279 -16.59 -11.37 11.95
C GLU A 279 -17.41 -10.17 11.48
N ASN A 280 -18.46 -9.82 12.23
CA ASN A 280 -19.25 -8.62 12.01
C ASN A 280 -18.56 -7.40 12.63
N LEU A 281 -17.73 -6.71 11.85
CA LEU A 281 -17.03 -5.50 12.28
C LEU A 281 -17.93 -4.30 12.59
N VAL A 282 -19.23 -4.37 12.27
CA VAL A 282 -20.19 -3.28 12.52
C VAL A 282 -20.53 -3.15 14.00
N ASN A 283 -20.45 -4.23 14.80
CA ASN A 283 -20.88 -4.23 16.20
C ASN A 283 -19.73 -4.34 17.23
N GLY A 284 -18.46 -4.36 16.78
CA GLY A 284 -17.30 -4.48 17.66
C GLY A 284 -16.81 -3.14 18.23
N LYS A 285 -16.48 -3.10 19.53
CA LYS A 285 -15.78 -2.00 20.25
C LYS A 285 -14.32 -1.79 19.77
N SER A 286 -14.03 -1.93 18.47
CA SER A 286 -12.68 -1.73 17.92
C SER A 286 -12.34 -0.24 17.85
N LYS A 287 -11.20 0.16 18.43
CA LYS A 287 -10.66 1.54 18.46
C LYS A 287 -9.89 1.94 17.20
N SER A 288 -10.07 1.24 16.09
CA SER A 288 -9.22 1.44 14.91
C SER A 288 -9.71 2.60 14.03
N GLU A 289 -8.82 3.55 13.71
CA GLU A 289 -9.13 4.78 12.95
C GLU A 289 -9.73 4.50 11.56
N TRP A 290 -9.40 3.36 10.96
CA TRP A 290 -9.99 2.93 9.68
C TRP A 290 -11.46 2.49 9.82
N ILE A 291 -11.87 1.91 10.95
CA ILE A 291 -13.28 1.62 11.26
C ILE A 291 -14.04 2.94 11.52
N ALA A 292 -13.41 3.91 12.18
CA ALA A 292 -13.98 5.24 12.37
C ALA A 292 -14.18 5.98 11.04
N TRP A 293 -13.19 5.93 10.14
CA TRP A 293 -13.30 6.46 8.77
C TRP A 293 -14.38 5.74 7.94
N LEU A 294 -14.53 4.42 8.11
CA LEU A 294 -15.59 3.65 7.45
C LEU A 294 -16.99 4.01 7.94
N ARG A 295 -17.17 4.27 9.25
CA ARG A 295 -18.45 4.74 9.82
C ARG A 295 -18.80 6.15 9.34
N SER A 296 -17.80 7.03 9.18
CA SER A 296 -18.02 8.42 8.74
C SER A 296 -18.23 8.54 7.23
N SER A 297 -17.76 7.56 6.45
CA SER A 297 -17.99 7.50 5.01
C SER A 297 -19.42 7.04 4.73
N LYS A 298 -20.31 7.96 4.34
CA LYS A 298 -21.72 7.72 3.92
C LYS A 298 -21.85 6.84 2.65
N SER A 299 -20.94 5.91 2.41
CA SER A 299 -20.78 5.22 1.13
C SER A 299 -21.10 3.72 1.21
N LYS A 300 -21.67 3.24 0.09
CA LYS A 300 -22.31 1.95 -0.16
C LYS A 300 -21.34 0.75 -0.14
N PHE A 301 -20.52 0.57 0.88
CA PHE A 301 -19.59 -0.56 0.98
C PHE A 301 -20.18 -1.70 1.83
N LYS A 302 -19.99 -2.95 1.40
CA LYS A 302 -20.24 -4.16 2.20
C LYS A 302 -18.89 -4.79 2.54
N ILE A 303 -18.67 -5.03 3.83
CA ILE A 303 -17.46 -5.68 4.35
C ILE A 303 -17.86 -7.06 4.84
N ASN A 304 -17.16 -8.07 4.35
CA ASN A 304 -17.21 -9.41 4.91
C ASN A 304 -15.80 -9.74 5.41
N CYS A 305 -15.67 -9.83 6.73
CA CYS A 305 -14.45 -10.29 7.39
C CYS A 305 -14.61 -11.74 7.77
N PHE A 306 -13.60 -12.53 7.44
CA PHE A 306 -13.55 -13.95 7.71
C PHE A 306 -12.30 -14.24 8.52
N ARG A 307 -12.47 -14.88 9.67
CA ARG A 307 -11.38 -15.56 10.36
C ARG A 307 -11.34 -16.99 9.84
N LEU A 308 -10.18 -17.41 9.36
CA LEU A 308 -9.98 -18.69 8.70
C LEU A 308 -9.10 -19.55 9.61
N SER A 309 -9.57 -20.73 10.00
CA SER A 309 -8.70 -21.73 10.63
C SER A 309 -8.39 -22.81 9.61
N CYS A 310 -7.12 -23.20 9.52
CA CYS A 310 -6.67 -24.31 8.68
C CYS A 310 -6.16 -25.44 9.56
N LYS A 311 -6.42 -26.69 9.16
CA LYS A 311 -5.88 -27.88 9.82
C LYS A 311 -4.37 -27.81 9.81
N HIS A 312 -3.74 -28.03 10.97
CA HIS A 312 -2.29 -28.21 11.05
C HIS A 312 -1.90 -29.43 10.21
N VAL A 313 -1.12 -29.21 9.15
CA VAL A 313 -0.31 -30.29 8.60
C VAL A 313 0.91 -30.36 9.49
N SER A 314 0.97 -31.34 10.39
CA SER A 314 2.23 -31.80 10.96
C SER A 314 3.06 -32.38 9.83
N GLN A 315 3.79 -31.53 9.09
CA GLN A 315 4.90 -32.05 8.30
C GLN A 315 6.01 -32.39 9.30
N GLY A 316 6.18 -33.68 9.54
CA GLY A 316 7.32 -34.20 10.25
C GLY A 316 8.59 -33.71 9.56
N LEU A 317 9.33 -32.84 10.25
CA LEU A 317 10.78 -32.75 10.08
C LEU A 317 11.39 -34.06 10.59
N LYS A 318 11.38 -35.08 9.74
CA LYS A 318 12.29 -36.23 9.84
C LYS A 318 12.67 -36.66 8.43
N GLY A 319 13.92 -36.40 8.08
CA GLY A 319 14.63 -37.12 7.00
C GLY A 319 14.94 -36.30 5.75
N ARG A 320 16.06 -35.57 5.79
CA ARG A 320 17.19 -35.66 4.83
C ARG A 320 18.17 -34.51 5.09
N LEU A 321 18.93 -34.67 6.16
CA LEU A 321 20.37 -34.39 6.10
C LEU A 321 21.05 -35.69 5.66
N MET A 322 22.14 -35.57 4.90
CA MET A 322 22.91 -36.61 4.18
C MET A 322 22.33 -36.96 2.81
N PHE A 323 23.04 -36.61 1.73
CA PHE A 323 24.26 -37.27 1.27
C PHE A 323 25.21 -36.28 0.58
N ASP A 324 26.49 -36.43 0.94
CA ASP A 324 27.79 -36.13 0.29
C ASP A 324 28.03 -34.82 -0.47
#